data_AF-A0A1M7MDW8-F1
#
_entry.id   AF-A0A1M7MDW8-F1
#
_cell.length_a   1.000
_cell.length_b   1.000
_cell.length_c   1.000
_cell.angle_alpha   90.00
_cell.angle_beta   90.00
_cell.angle_gamma   90.00
#
_symmetry.space_group_name_H-M   'P 1'
#
loop_
_entity.id
_entity.type
_entity.pdbx_description
1 polymer ?
#
loop_
_entity_poly.entity_id
_entity_poly.type
_entity_poly.pdbx_seq_one_letter_code
_entity_poly.pdbx_strand_id
1 'polypeptide(L)'
;MRITNVVALGLFTLLLASCSKSSKKLVLEAKNGSIEDALICKFLPHQNFYEEENIHLYSSKQGDSINVNRVVINFKEIPANIKVDSAFLQLKFNAKSAIGKESYGENGFIIKRIISPWDETEVNWANAPITTDNNQVFTNKTELNEDPKRINVTRLVQDFSDDKDNSYGFLLKLIDENSSSLVLLASSNNSDASLRPKLKIYYSDK
;
A
#
# COMPACT_ATOMS: atom_id res chain seq x y z
N MET A 1 55.78 28.66 58.23
CA MET A 1 55.47 27.53 57.34
C MET A 1 54.01 27.65 56.92
N ARG A 2 53.74 28.20 55.72
CA ARG A 2 52.38 28.43 55.20
C ARG A 2 51.98 27.24 54.33
N ILE A 3 50.87 26.59 54.65
CA ILE A 3 50.28 25.52 53.83
C ILE A 3 49.01 26.10 53.20
N THR A 4 49.06 26.33 51.90
CA THR A 4 47.92 26.70 51.06
C THR A 4 47.20 25.43 50.63
N ASN A 5 45.99 25.20 51.16
CA ASN A 5 45.09 24.16 50.65
C ASN A 5 44.32 24.71 49.45
N VAL A 6 44.63 24.18 48.26
CA VAL A 6 43.83 24.38 47.05
C VAL A 6 42.80 23.25 47.02
N VAL A 7 41.54 23.57 47.28
CA VAL A 7 40.42 22.64 47.06
C VAL A 7 39.99 22.79 45.61
N ALA A 8 40.31 21.79 44.78
CA ALA A 8 39.86 21.73 43.41
C ALA A 8 38.38 21.27 43.37
N LEU A 9 37.50 22.17 42.95
CA LEU A 9 36.07 21.90 42.76
C LEU A 9 35.89 21.23 41.39
N GLY A 10 35.71 19.91 41.37
CA GLY A 10 35.44 19.15 40.15
C GLY A 10 34.03 19.43 39.62
N LEU A 11 33.93 20.07 38.46
CA LEU A 11 32.68 20.30 37.75
C LEU A 11 32.25 19.01 37.04
N PHE A 12 31.24 18.31 37.57
CA PHE A 12 30.68 17.11 36.95
C PHE A 12 29.62 17.55 35.92
N THR A 13 30.02 17.69 34.65
CA THR A 13 29.09 17.95 33.55
C THR A 13 28.32 16.68 33.21
N LEU A 14 27.05 16.65 33.63
CA LEU A 14 26.10 15.61 33.24
C LEU A 14 25.76 15.79 31.75
N LEU A 15 26.41 15.03 30.87
CA LEU A 15 26.04 14.93 29.46
C LEU A 15 24.73 14.14 29.34
N LEU A 16 23.60 14.84 29.34
CA LEU A 16 22.32 14.27 28.91
C LEU A 16 22.40 14.04 27.40
N ALA A 17 22.68 12.81 26.99
CA ALA A 17 22.50 12.37 25.62
C ALA A 17 20.99 12.38 25.31
N SER A 18 20.49 13.53 24.84
CA SER A 18 19.16 13.61 24.25
C SER A 18 19.21 12.86 22.91
N CYS A 19 18.86 11.58 22.93
CA CYS A 19 18.62 10.82 21.72
C CYS A 19 17.28 11.29 21.13
N SER A 20 17.33 12.33 20.28
CA SER A 20 16.16 12.66 19.47
C SER A 20 16.02 11.56 18.42
N LYS A 21 15.04 10.66 18.61
CA LYS A 21 14.62 9.75 17.53
C LYS A 21 14.10 10.61 16.37
N SER A 22 14.95 10.80 15.36
CA SER A 22 14.63 11.53 14.14
C SER A 22 13.61 10.73 13.32
N SER A 23 12.48 11.36 12.98
CA SER A 23 11.51 10.76 12.06
C SER A 23 12.06 10.82 10.63
N LYS A 24 12.12 9.65 9.98
CA LYS A 24 12.56 9.41 8.61
C LYS A 24 11.35 9.37 7.69
N LYS A 25 11.56 9.71 6.41
CA LYS A 25 10.54 9.62 5.35
C LYS A 25 11.05 8.70 4.24
N LEU A 26 10.23 7.72 3.86
CA LEU A 26 10.42 6.86 2.70
C LEU A 26 9.25 7.04 1.71
N VAL A 27 9.55 7.08 0.42
CA VAL A 27 8.56 7.13 -0.65
C VAL A 27 8.87 5.99 -1.62
N LEU A 28 7.93 5.06 -1.73
CA LEU A 28 8.02 3.93 -2.64
C LEU A 28 7.16 4.22 -3.87
N GLU A 29 7.78 4.21 -5.05
CA GLU A 29 7.16 4.44 -6.35
C GLU A 29 7.82 3.57 -7.43
N ALA A 30 7.08 3.25 -8.48
CA ALA A 30 7.49 2.30 -9.52
C ALA A 30 8.74 2.72 -10.34
N LYS A 31 9.28 3.92 -10.15
CA LYS A 31 10.53 4.37 -10.82
C LYS A 31 11.75 3.50 -10.49
N ASN A 32 11.68 2.69 -9.43
CA ASN A 32 12.81 1.87 -8.98
C ASN A 32 12.56 0.35 -9.10
N GLY A 33 11.49 -0.10 -9.77
CA GLY A 33 11.10 -1.53 -9.76
C GLY A 33 10.69 -2.04 -8.37
N SER A 34 10.41 -1.12 -7.45
CA SER A 34 10.06 -1.39 -6.05
C SER A 34 8.57 -1.71 -5.87
N ILE A 35 7.78 -1.61 -6.94
CA ILE A 35 6.36 -1.92 -6.97
C ILE A 35 6.11 -3.01 -8.00
N GLU A 36 5.36 -4.02 -7.57
CA GLU A 36 4.70 -5.00 -8.44
C GLU A 36 3.19 -4.80 -8.28
N ASP A 37 2.43 -4.87 -9.36
CA ASP A 37 0.98 -5.00 -9.30
C ASP A 37 0.40 -5.84 -10.44
N ALA A 38 -0.70 -6.52 -10.14
CA ALA A 38 -1.43 -7.28 -11.14
C ALA A 38 -2.94 -7.24 -10.85
N LEU A 39 -3.71 -7.23 -11.93
CA LEU A 39 -5.14 -7.46 -11.88
C LEU A 39 -5.43 -8.96 -11.92
N ILE A 40 -6.42 -9.40 -11.13
CA ILE A 40 -6.95 -10.76 -11.19
C ILE A 40 -8.46 -10.70 -11.48
N CYS A 41 -8.91 -11.51 -12.44
CA CYS A 41 -10.26 -11.47 -12.97
C CYS A 41 -10.97 -12.82 -12.75
N LYS A 42 -12.12 -12.81 -12.06
CA LYS A 42 -12.90 -14.02 -11.79
C LYS A 42 -13.36 -14.73 -13.06
N PHE A 43 -13.75 -13.97 -14.08
CA PHE A 43 -14.27 -14.51 -15.33
C PHE A 43 -13.18 -15.09 -16.25
N LEU A 44 -11.92 -14.69 -16.03
CA LEU A 44 -10.74 -15.18 -16.74
C LEU A 44 -9.75 -15.76 -15.72
N PRO A 45 -10.10 -16.88 -15.05
CA PRO A 45 -9.49 -17.20 -13.77
C PRO A 45 -8.03 -17.65 -13.85
N HIS A 46 -7.55 -18.04 -15.02
CA HIS A 46 -6.17 -18.46 -15.28
C HIS A 46 -5.36 -17.44 -16.08
N GLN A 47 -5.94 -16.30 -16.43
CA GLN A 47 -5.24 -15.24 -17.14
C GLN A 47 -4.55 -14.30 -16.13
N ASN A 48 -3.30 -14.00 -16.41
CA ASN A 48 -2.52 -12.99 -15.72
C ASN A 48 -2.60 -11.66 -16.50
N PHE A 49 -2.61 -10.54 -15.78
CA PHE A 49 -2.79 -9.18 -16.32
C PHE A 49 -1.72 -8.23 -15.80
N TYR A 50 -0.50 -8.71 -15.59
CA TYR A 50 0.56 -7.92 -14.98
C TYR A 50 1.02 -6.72 -15.82
N GLU A 51 1.01 -6.83 -17.15
CA GLU A 51 1.46 -5.75 -18.06
C GLU A 51 0.43 -4.63 -18.24
N GLU A 52 -0.76 -4.74 -17.63
CA GLU A 52 -1.82 -3.77 -17.82
C GLU A 52 -1.43 -2.39 -17.27
N GLU A 53 -1.66 -1.33 -18.04
CA GLU A 53 -1.48 0.05 -17.57
C GLU A 53 -2.55 0.49 -16.55
N ASN A 54 -3.53 -0.37 -16.27
CA ASN A 54 -4.65 -0.13 -15.37
C ASN A 54 -4.78 -1.25 -14.34
N ILE A 55 -4.86 -0.85 -13.07
CA ILE A 55 -5.39 -1.70 -12.00
C ILE A 55 -6.80 -1.21 -11.69
N HIS A 56 -7.81 -2.07 -11.82
CA HIS A 56 -9.19 -1.65 -11.60
C HIS A 56 -9.95 -2.65 -10.74
N LEU A 57 -10.81 -2.12 -9.88
CA LEU A 57 -11.72 -2.92 -9.08
C LEU A 57 -13.07 -2.89 -9.78
N TYR A 58 -13.61 -4.07 -10.05
CA TYR A 58 -14.82 -4.18 -10.84
C TYR A 58 -15.72 -5.26 -10.28
N SER A 59 -17.02 -5.00 -10.32
CA SER A 59 -18.03 -6.04 -10.19
C SER A 59 -19.18 -5.76 -11.15
N SER A 60 -19.70 -6.83 -11.73
CA SER A 60 -20.93 -6.76 -12.51
C SER A 60 -21.65 -8.09 -12.48
N LYS A 61 -22.94 -8.01 -12.14
CA LYS A 61 -23.84 -9.15 -12.08
C LYS A 61 -24.61 -9.27 -13.39
N GLN A 62 -24.55 -10.43 -14.02
CA GLN A 62 -25.32 -10.79 -15.20
C GLN A 62 -26.10 -12.08 -14.90
N GLY A 63 -27.39 -11.94 -14.57
CA GLY A 63 -28.19 -13.06 -14.05
C GLY A 63 -27.62 -13.57 -12.73
N ASP A 64 -27.37 -14.87 -12.65
CA ASP A 64 -26.77 -15.52 -11.47
C ASP A 64 -25.24 -15.48 -11.47
N SER A 65 -24.63 -15.06 -12.59
CA SER A 65 -23.18 -14.95 -12.72
C SER A 65 -22.70 -13.59 -12.28
N ILE A 66 -21.53 -13.57 -11.66
CA ILE A 66 -20.87 -12.34 -11.27
C ILE A 66 -19.41 -12.34 -11.69
N ASN A 67 -19.02 -11.32 -12.44
CA ASN A 67 -17.63 -11.01 -12.72
C ASN A 67 -17.09 -10.06 -11.65
N VAL A 68 -15.86 -10.30 -11.22
CA VAL A 68 -15.18 -9.53 -10.18
C VAL A 68 -13.71 -9.40 -10.58
N ASN A 69 -13.20 -8.17 -10.51
CA ASN A 69 -11.76 -7.90 -10.62
C ASN A 69 -11.23 -7.39 -9.28
N ARG A 70 -10.08 -7.92 -8.88
CA ARG A 70 -9.30 -7.49 -7.72
C ARG A 70 -7.90 -7.15 -8.17
N VAL A 71 -7.17 -6.49 -7.28
CA VAL A 71 -5.79 -6.07 -7.55
C VAL A 71 -4.90 -6.58 -6.43
N VAL A 72 -3.74 -7.12 -6.78
CA VAL A 72 -2.63 -7.35 -5.85
C VAL A 72 -1.55 -6.32 -6.14
N ILE A 73 -0.95 -5.77 -5.10
CA ILE A 73 0.13 -4.77 -5.20
C ILE A 73 1.14 -4.98 -4.09
N ASN A 74 2.43 -5.00 -4.41
CA ASN A 74 3.51 -5.17 -3.44
C ASN A 74 4.46 -3.98 -3.52
N PHE A 75 4.81 -3.42 -2.36
CA PHE A 75 5.85 -2.41 -2.21
C PHE A 75 7.06 -3.09 -1.56
N LYS A 76 7.97 -3.64 -2.37
CA LYS A 76 9.05 -4.55 -1.93
C LYS A 76 9.95 -3.99 -0.84
N GLU A 77 10.16 -2.68 -0.87
CA GLU A 77 11.15 -1.96 -0.05
C GLU A 77 10.58 -1.42 1.28
N ILE A 78 9.41 -1.89 1.75
CA ILE A 78 8.95 -1.57 3.11
C ILE A 78 9.97 -2.13 4.12
N PRO A 79 10.58 -1.29 4.99
CA PRO A 79 11.60 -1.75 5.93
C PRO A 79 11.04 -2.68 7.01
N ALA A 80 11.84 -3.65 7.43
CA ALA A 80 11.53 -4.49 8.60
C ALA A 80 11.83 -3.74 9.91
N ASN A 81 11.11 -4.10 10.97
CA ASN A 81 11.40 -3.69 12.35
C ASN A 81 11.50 -2.16 12.56
N ILE A 82 10.66 -1.38 11.89
CA ILE A 82 10.55 0.07 12.09
C ILE A 82 9.31 0.43 12.90
N LYS A 83 9.36 1.58 13.59
CA LYS A 83 8.19 2.17 14.24
C LYS A 83 7.54 3.12 13.24
N VAL A 84 6.36 2.77 12.73
CA VAL A 84 5.63 3.58 11.74
C VAL A 84 4.86 4.68 12.47
N ASP A 85 5.18 5.94 12.16
CA ASP A 85 4.45 7.11 12.67
C ASP A 85 3.17 7.33 11.85
N SER A 86 3.29 7.29 10.51
CA SER A 86 2.17 7.33 9.59
C SER A 86 2.53 6.75 8.23
N ALA A 87 1.56 6.14 7.57
CA ALA A 87 1.71 5.69 6.19
C ALA A 87 0.47 5.99 5.33
N PHE A 88 0.72 6.43 4.10
CA PHE A 88 -0.32 6.85 3.17
C PHE A 88 -0.13 6.22 1.81
N LEU A 89 -1.13 5.44 1.37
CA LEU A 89 -1.23 4.93 0.01
C LEU A 89 -1.91 5.98 -0.86
N GLN A 90 -1.29 6.26 -2.00
CA GLN A 90 -1.79 7.15 -3.03
C GLN A 90 -2.01 6.32 -4.30
N LEU A 91 -3.26 6.27 -4.74
CA LEU A 91 -3.70 5.68 -6.00
C LEU A 91 -4.27 6.82 -6.85
N LYS A 92 -4.14 6.73 -8.17
CA LYS A 92 -4.59 7.78 -9.08
C LYS A 92 -5.59 7.23 -10.08
N PHE A 93 -6.59 8.03 -10.41
CA PHE A 93 -7.51 7.75 -11.49
C PHE A 93 -6.76 7.76 -12.84
N ASN A 94 -7.07 6.81 -13.72
CA ASN A 94 -6.54 6.81 -15.09
C ASN A 94 -7.59 7.30 -16.10
N ALA A 95 -7.60 8.61 -16.38
CA ALA A 95 -8.52 9.22 -17.34
C ALA A 95 -8.32 8.76 -18.80
N LYS A 96 -7.17 8.15 -19.12
CA LYS A 96 -6.84 7.68 -20.48
C LYS A 96 -7.10 6.18 -20.66
N SER A 97 -7.76 5.54 -19.69
CA SER A 97 -7.99 4.11 -19.74
C SER A 97 -8.87 3.71 -20.93
N ALA A 98 -8.54 2.58 -21.55
CA ALA A 98 -9.35 2.00 -22.62
C ALA A 98 -10.61 1.28 -22.09
N ILE A 99 -10.64 0.92 -20.81
CA ILE A 99 -11.70 0.08 -20.20
C ILE A 99 -12.82 0.88 -19.54
N GLY A 100 -12.68 2.21 -19.42
CA GLY A 100 -13.66 3.07 -18.79
C GLY A 100 -13.26 4.53 -18.82
N LYS A 101 -14.25 5.43 -18.69
CA LYS A 101 -14.02 6.87 -18.66
C LYS A 101 -14.22 7.51 -17.29
N GLU A 102 -14.81 6.78 -16.34
CA GLU A 102 -15.07 7.21 -14.97
C GLU A 102 -15.24 6.00 -14.04
N SER A 103 -14.94 6.16 -12.75
CA SER A 103 -15.38 5.24 -11.70
C SER A 103 -16.88 5.37 -11.50
N TYR A 104 -17.61 4.35 -11.04
CA TYR A 104 -19.06 4.44 -10.78
C TYR A 104 -19.55 3.38 -9.78
N GLY A 105 -20.81 3.49 -9.36
CA GLY A 105 -21.45 2.53 -8.47
C GLY A 105 -21.00 2.64 -7.01
N GLU A 106 -21.20 1.59 -6.23
CA GLU A 106 -20.73 1.47 -4.85
C GLU A 106 -19.26 1.05 -4.84
N ASN A 107 -18.42 2.03 -5.16
CA ASN A 107 -17.01 1.84 -5.48
C ASN A 107 -16.05 2.00 -4.27
N GLY A 108 -16.60 1.95 -3.05
CA GLY A 108 -15.80 1.81 -1.84
C GLY A 108 -15.09 0.46 -1.82
N PHE A 109 -13.85 0.41 -1.33
CA PHE A 109 -13.02 -0.78 -1.40
C PHE A 109 -12.25 -1.04 -0.10
N ILE A 110 -11.72 -2.24 0.00
CA ILE A 110 -10.95 -2.75 1.14
C ILE A 110 -9.52 -2.98 0.70
N ILE A 111 -8.57 -2.63 1.55
CA ILE A 111 -7.15 -2.98 1.42
C ILE A 111 -6.80 -3.98 2.52
N LYS A 112 -6.29 -5.14 2.13
CA LYS A 112 -5.93 -6.24 3.02
C LYS A 112 -4.45 -6.58 2.87
N ARG A 113 -3.76 -6.98 3.94
CA ARG A 113 -2.38 -7.48 3.83
C ARG A 113 -2.38 -8.89 3.22
N ILE A 114 -1.47 -9.12 2.30
CA ILE A 114 -1.19 -10.44 1.70
C ILE A 114 -0.16 -11.16 2.57
N ILE A 115 -0.44 -12.41 2.91
CA ILE A 115 0.34 -13.25 3.84
C ILE A 115 0.82 -14.57 3.23
N SER A 116 0.67 -14.75 1.92
CA SER A 116 1.33 -15.82 1.16
C SER A 116 2.11 -15.24 -0.02
N PRO A 117 3.21 -15.88 -0.44
CA PRO A 117 3.96 -15.42 -1.60
C PRO A 117 3.10 -15.44 -2.87
N TRP A 118 3.45 -14.58 -3.82
CA TRP A 118 2.94 -14.57 -5.19
C TRP A 118 4.03 -14.04 -6.12
N ASP A 119 3.92 -14.37 -7.40
CA ASP A 119 4.77 -13.88 -8.47
C ASP A 119 3.91 -13.05 -9.44
N GLU A 120 4.38 -11.86 -9.77
CA GLU A 120 3.64 -10.91 -10.60
C GLU A 120 3.31 -11.46 -11.99
N THR A 121 4.17 -12.31 -12.57
CA THR A 121 3.98 -12.87 -13.91
C THR A 121 3.09 -14.12 -13.94
N GLU A 122 2.83 -14.73 -12.79
CA GLU A 122 2.05 -15.97 -12.65
C GLU A 122 0.70 -15.76 -11.95
N VAL A 123 0.53 -14.69 -11.18
CA VAL A 123 -0.66 -14.46 -10.35
C VAL A 123 -1.93 -14.27 -11.20
N ASN A 124 -3.01 -14.92 -10.81
CA ASN A 124 -4.30 -14.90 -11.47
C ASN A 124 -5.39 -15.16 -10.41
N TRP A 125 -6.64 -15.25 -10.82
CA TRP A 125 -7.73 -15.47 -9.86
C TRP A 125 -7.67 -16.86 -9.21
N ALA A 126 -7.29 -17.89 -9.97
CA ALA A 126 -7.27 -19.27 -9.50
C ALA A 126 -6.13 -19.55 -8.50
N ASN A 127 -5.04 -18.78 -8.55
CA ASN A 127 -3.90 -18.86 -7.62
C ASN A 127 -3.72 -17.57 -6.79
N ALA A 128 -4.79 -16.80 -6.58
CA ALA A 128 -4.73 -15.56 -5.82
C ALA A 128 -4.16 -15.77 -4.41
N PRO A 129 -3.31 -14.85 -3.91
CA PRO A 129 -2.64 -15.06 -2.64
C PRO A 129 -3.58 -14.89 -1.43
N ILE A 130 -3.23 -15.55 -0.34
CA ILE A 130 -3.96 -15.53 0.92
C ILE A 130 -3.80 -14.17 1.59
N THR A 131 -4.88 -13.68 2.20
CA THR A 131 -4.92 -12.39 2.89
C THR A 131 -5.35 -12.54 4.34
N THR A 132 -5.08 -11.53 5.16
CA THR A 132 -5.61 -11.39 6.51
C THR A 132 -6.56 -10.20 6.62
N ASP A 133 -7.53 -10.31 7.53
CA ASP A 133 -8.48 -9.24 7.86
C ASP A 133 -7.92 -8.28 8.93
N ASN A 134 -6.79 -8.65 9.58
CA ASN A 134 -6.15 -7.85 10.60
C ASN A 134 -5.81 -6.45 10.06
N ASN A 135 -6.30 -5.43 10.76
CA ASN A 135 -6.09 -4.01 10.44
C ASN A 135 -6.44 -3.61 9.00
N GLN A 136 -7.30 -4.37 8.29
CA GLN A 136 -7.73 -4.01 6.94
C GLN A 136 -8.35 -2.61 6.90
N VAL A 137 -8.14 -1.91 5.80
CA VAL A 137 -8.58 -0.53 5.63
C VAL A 137 -9.78 -0.47 4.70
N PHE A 138 -10.83 0.20 5.13
CA PHE A 138 -12.01 0.48 4.32
C PHE A 138 -11.91 1.90 3.77
N THR A 139 -12.18 2.06 2.48
CA THR A 139 -12.30 3.37 1.84
C THR A 139 -13.76 3.74 1.67
N ASN A 140 -14.01 5.05 1.64
CA ASN A 140 -15.30 5.54 1.21
C ASN A 140 -15.41 5.46 -0.32
N LYS A 141 -16.63 5.62 -0.82
CA LYS A 141 -16.90 5.87 -2.24
C LYS A 141 -15.99 6.98 -2.76
N THR A 142 -15.39 6.74 -3.92
CA THR A 142 -14.59 7.71 -4.67
C THR A 142 -15.50 8.48 -5.62
N GLU A 143 -15.29 9.79 -5.71
CA GLU A 143 -16.00 10.67 -6.66
C GLU A 143 -15.63 10.30 -8.10
N LEU A 144 -16.54 10.55 -9.04
CA LEU A 144 -16.29 10.24 -10.47
C LEU A 144 -15.08 11.04 -10.96
N ASN A 145 -14.17 10.39 -11.70
CA ASN A 145 -12.98 11.00 -12.30
C ASN A 145 -11.95 11.60 -11.32
N GLU A 146 -12.13 11.36 -10.02
CA GLU A 146 -11.25 11.85 -8.97
C GLU A 146 -10.40 10.71 -8.39
N ASP A 147 -9.26 11.08 -7.82
CA ASP A 147 -8.41 10.13 -7.09
C ASP A 147 -9.08 9.69 -5.78
N PRO A 148 -8.88 8.44 -5.34
CA PRO A 148 -9.17 8.07 -3.96
C PRO A 148 -8.44 9.03 -3.01
N LYS A 149 -9.17 9.57 -2.02
CA LYS A 149 -8.59 10.41 -0.98
C LYS A 149 -7.42 9.67 -0.33
N ARG A 150 -6.35 10.41 0.00
CA ARG A 150 -5.12 9.88 0.62
C ARG A 150 -5.44 8.81 1.67
N ILE A 151 -5.17 7.55 1.36
CA ILE A 151 -5.66 6.40 2.13
C ILE A 151 -4.68 6.14 3.27
N ASN A 152 -5.15 6.23 4.52
CA ASN A 152 -4.33 5.93 5.69
C ASN A 152 -4.18 4.42 5.86
N VAL A 153 -2.96 3.92 5.68
CA VAL A 153 -2.60 2.49 5.79
C VAL A 153 -1.59 2.25 6.90
N THR A 154 -1.50 3.17 7.88
CA THR A 154 -0.47 3.15 8.95
C THR A 154 -0.39 1.80 9.66
N ARG A 155 -1.52 1.24 10.09
CA ARG A 155 -1.54 -0.05 10.81
C ARG A 155 -1.17 -1.23 9.92
N LEU A 156 -1.63 -1.26 8.67
CA LEU A 156 -1.23 -2.29 7.70
C LEU A 156 0.28 -2.27 7.44
N VAL A 157 0.88 -1.08 7.31
CA VAL A 157 2.34 -0.95 7.11
C VAL A 157 3.11 -1.30 8.38
N GLN A 158 2.57 -1.02 9.57
CA GLN A 158 3.17 -1.50 10.83
C GLN A 158 3.15 -3.02 10.89
N ASP A 159 2.01 -3.67 10.63
CA ASP A 159 1.91 -5.13 10.59
C ASP A 159 2.87 -5.73 9.55
N PHE A 160 2.98 -5.10 8.38
CA PHE A 160 3.91 -5.50 7.33
C PHE A 160 5.37 -5.42 7.81
N SER A 161 5.75 -4.33 8.46
CA SER A 161 7.12 -4.14 8.97
C SER A 161 7.48 -5.10 10.10
N ASP A 162 6.50 -5.41 10.95
CA ASP A 162 6.67 -6.30 12.11
C ASP A 162 6.81 -7.77 11.69
N ASP A 163 6.19 -8.13 10.57
CA ASP A 163 6.11 -9.48 10.03
C ASP A 163 6.57 -9.52 8.56
N LYS A 164 7.72 -8.89 8.28
CA LYS A 164 8.21 -8.64 6.92
C LYS A 164 8.35 -9.91 6.08
N ASP A 165 8.77 -11.00 6.71
CA ASP A 165 9.04 -12.28 6.02
C ASP A 165 7.76 -13.02 5.62
N ASN A 166 6.62 -12.71 6.27
CA ASN A 166 5.29 -13.23 5.92
C ASN A 166 4.37 -12.13 5.35
N SER A 167 4.95 -11.05 4.80
CA SER A 167 4.20 -9.94 4.22
C SER A 167 4.60 -9.73 2.77
N TYR A 168 3.63 -9.90 1.88
CA TYR A 168 3.85 -9.93 0.43
C TYR A 168 3.06 -8.87 -0.34
N GLY A 169 2.58 -7.83 0.34
CA GLY A 169 1.87 -6.72 -0.30
C GLY A 169 0.46 -6.55 0.24
N PHE A 170 -0.40 -5.98 -0.60
CA PHE A 170 -1.78 -5.68 -0.32
C PHE A 170 -2.69 -6.20 -1.43
N LEU A 171 -3.86 -6.70 -1.06
CA LEU A 171 -4.95 -7.01 -1.97
C LEU A 171 -6.03 -5.94 -1.83
N LEU A 172 -6.48 -5.42 -2.97
CA LEU A 172 -7.56 -4.45 -3.08
C LEU A 172 -8.78 -5.15 -3.67
N LYS A 173 -9.94 -4.93 -3.06
CA LYS A 173 -11.22 -5.47 -3.52
C LYS A 173 -12.37 -4.53 -3.18
N LEU A 174 -13.45 -4.54 -3.98
CA LEU A 174 -14.66 -3.79 -3.63
C LEU A 174 -15.23 -4.27 -2.28
N ILE A 175 -15.86 -3.37 -1.54
CA ILE A 175 -16.61 -3.69 -0.33
C ILE A 175 -17.81 -4.59 -0.70
N ASP A 176 -18.58 -4.16 -1.71
CA ASP A 176 -19.66 -4.94 -2.28
C ASP A 176 -19.32 -5.41 -3.70
N GLU A 177 -18.93 -6.68 -3.81
CA GLU A 177 -18.65 -7.33 -5.08
C GLU A 177 -19.91 -7.91 -5.75
N ASN A 178 -21.11 -7.63 -5.22
CA ASN A 178 -22.41 -8.06 -5.77
C ASN A 178 -23.17 -6.97 -6.56
N SER A 179 -22.61 -5.75 -6.60
CA SER A 179 -23.18 -4.60 -7.32
C SER A 179 -22.51 -4.37 -8.68
N SER A 180 -23.06 -3.45 -9.48
CA SER A 180 -22.36 -2.95 -10.67
C SER A 180 -21.53 -1.73 -10.28
N SER A 181 -20.21 -1.93 -10.18
CA SER A 181 -19.28 -0.92 -9.65
C SER A 181 -17.93 -0.99 -10.35
N LEU A 182 -17.29 0.16 -10.52
CA LEU A 182 -15.94 0.30 -11.08
C LEU A 182 -15.15 1.33 -10.29
N VAL A 183 -13.92 0.98 -9.92
CA VAL A 183 -12.87 1.91 -9.51
C VAL A 183 -11.75 1.79 -10.54
N LEU A 184 -11.48 2.87 -11.27
CA LEU A 184 -10.48 2.88 -12.33
C LEU A 184 -9.19 3.54 -11.84
N LEU A 185 -8.10 2.78 -11.72
CA LEU A 185 -6.83 3.28 -11.19
C LEU A 185 -5.66 2.96 -12.14
N ALA A 186 -4.62 3.78 -12.08
CA ALA A 186 -3.38 3.55 -12.82
C ALA A 186 -2.50 2.48 -12.14
N SER A 187 -1.98 1.56 -12.94
CA SER A 187 -0.98 0.56 -12.53
C SER A 187 0.41 1.19 -12.35
N SER A 188 1.33 0.47 -11.69
CA SER A 188 2.78 0.67 -11.76
C SER A 188 3.34 0.70 -13.18
N ASN A 189 2.69 0.01 -14.14
CA ASN A 189 3.06 -0.03 -15.56
C ASN A 189 2.51 1.14 -16.38
N ASN A 190 1.71 2.03 -15.78
CA ASN A 190 1.15 3.17 -16.50
C ASN A 190 2.24 4.02 -17.16
N SER A 191 2.04 4.36 -18.43
CA SER A 191 2.99 5.17 -19.20
C SER A 191 3.23 6.55 -18.60
N ASP A 192 2.24 7.14 -17.91
CA ASP A 192 2.39 8.37 -17.13
C ASP A 192 2.87 8.06 -15.70
N ALA A 193 4.16 8.28 -15.45
CA ALA A 193 4.77 8.04 -14.14
C ALA A 193 4.19 8.89 -12.99
N SER A 194 3.43 9.95 -13.28
CA SER A 194 2.75 10.75 -12.26
C SER A 194 1.49 10.07 -11.69
N LEU A 195 0.91 9.13 -12.46
CA LEU A 195 -0.29 8.38 -12.08
C LEU A 195 0.02 7.08 -11.31
N ARG A 196 1.24 6.56 -11.40
CA ARG A 196 1.61 5.29 -10.77
C ARG A 196 1.39 5.29 -9.25
N PRO A 197 1.02 4.13 -8.65
CA PRO A 197 0.83 4.01 -7.20
C PRO A 197 2.05 4.48 -6.40
N LYS A 198 1.80 5.07 -5.23
CA LYS A 198 2.85 5.52 -4.30
C LYS A 198 2.51 5.20 -2.86
N LEU A 199 3.49 4.72 -2.10
CA LEU A 199 3.38 4.56 -0.65
C LEU A 199 4.35 5.52 0.05
N LYS A 200 3.82 6.40 0.89
CA LYS A 200 4.63 7.33 1.71
C LYS A 200 4.61 6.86 3.15
N ILE A 201 5.79 6.65 3.73
CA ILE A 201 5.97 6.14 5.09
C ILE A 201 6.80 7.14 5.88
N TYR A 202 6.30 7.53 7.04
CA TYR A 202 7.02 8.29 8.06
C TYR A 202 7.27 7.34 9.23
N TYR A 203 8.52 7.20 9.66
CA TYR A 203 8.91 6.19 10.63
C TYR A 203 10.15 6.59 11.42
N SER A 204 10.37 5.92 12.54
CA SER A 204 11.64 5.97 13.27
C SER A 204 12.19 4.56 13.43
N ASP A 205 13.45 4.48 13.87
CA ASP A 205 14.01 3.22 14.34
C ASP A 205 13.25 2.77 15.61
N LYS A 206 13.01 1.47 15.74
CA LYS A 206 12.41 0.87 16.95
C LYS A 206 13.36 0.97 18.13
#